data_AF-A0A835SD16-F1
#
_entry.id   AF-A0A835SD16-F1
#
_cell.length_a   1.000
_cell.length_b   1.000
_cell.length_c   1.000
_cell.angle_alpha   90.00
_cell.angle_beta   90.00
_cell.angle_gamma   90.00
#
_symmetry.space_group_name_H-M   'P 1'
#
loop_
_entity.id
_entity.type
_entity.pdbx_description
1 polymer ?
#
loop_
_entity_poly.entity_id
_entity_poly.type
_entity_poly.pdbx_seq_one_letter_code
_entity_poly.pdbx_strand_id
1 'polypeptide(L)'
;MRRNSSSAGARVASLVVLCLCITQLTNHAVAKHRKSSDEGKRREQEGPQPRDEPSGDQGAEEPEECVPLDVEALKDYPYCQLYERVCAHQDTLVTHDFRYSFANPKRELVPELPYVDIWNFPAALEANTDALRGRQPKYHLQFRAASAHEPTPALRHPSFSNCTLPVVLAPEFPFNMGEFFARAVSAVHDLELDPRVTLVMLTPQSLGLAPFHSLLLQPYSKYPLITSAALGARGCPLDMGPDPGGGGGGSGSDPARQRQRRVDHEEEDDSKWSGEGDGGEEEEEAVPAERPVAWSPDASQPHCFKRLLYCKWGIEARVAAPLAEVAARVVGAMQAAAQLPVPRLAYTGQEGEEGEEEGQEQGQQAAVSDAAPNDPDHDPRDPAQLRVLIESRHGPVRNIKNLQDLLDACKEANERGFSAGGFRGVSCAATSFADAATGRVSRARFLSNVAAVRTAHVLVVVHGAGATNSWWLRQGSSALVELRPCLFGTKYASWPDKYLPPQHQKSRDRIRFFALNVEDPDQCENGDIEAGLFNKTLAKGSLTWDQSFFARDKHLRLRPGPFLGFLRHVAALLAPGDTEAYVAAREADRLHGYLLPGGGLVLGKLGVKNATVWAEEEEVEVQTFNDWGGPRY
;
A
#
# COMPACT_ATOMS: atom_id res chain seq x y z
N MET A 1 39.41 -9.69 64.32
CA MET A 1 39.33 -11.15 64.49
C MET A 1 39.44 -11.80 63.12
N ARG A 2 40.54 -12.52 62.87
CA ARG A 2 40.80 -13.33 61.67
C ARG A 2 40.03 -14.66 61.78
N ARG A 3 39.55 -15.20 60.66
CA ARG A 3 39.52 -16.65 60.44
C ARG A 3 39.67 -16.97 58.95
N ASN A 4 40.80 -17.60 58.64
CA ASN A 4 41.04 -18.44 57.47
C ASN A 4 40.22 -19.73 57.59
N SER A 5 39.83 -20.31 56.46
CA SER A 5 39.99 -21.75 56.23
C SER A 5 39.98 -22.06 54.74
N SER A 6 40.95 -22.89 54.36
CA SER A 6 41.36 -23.28 53.03
C SER A 6 40.76 -24.62 52.59
N SER A 7 40.66 -24.78 51.26
CA SER A 7 41.05 -25.95 50.44
C SER A 7 40.24 -27.26 50.43
N ALA A 8 39.94 -27.66 49.19
CA ALA A 8 40.32 -28.92 48.52
C ALA A 8 39.27 -30.02 48.27
N GLY A 9 39.26 -30.50 47.01
CA GLY A 9 38.70 -31.77 46.51
C GLY A 9 37.37 -31.60 45.77
N ALA A 10 37.14 -32.10 44.55
CA ALA A 10 37.87 -33.06 43.74
C ALA A 10 37.47 -32.91 42.25
N ARG A 11 38.38 -33.34 41.38
CA ARG A 11 38.22 -33.49 39.94
C ARG A 11 37.28 -34.66 39.62
N VAL A 12 36.29 -34.44 38.75
CA VAL A 12 35.81 -35.47 37.82
C VAL A 12 35.59 -34.79 36.47
N ALA A 13 36.57 -34.97 35.59
CA ALA A 13 36.41 -34.79 34.15
C ALA A 13 36.18 -36.18 33.56
N SER A 14 35.08 -36.39 32.82
CA SER A 14 35.03 -37.26 31.63
C SER A 14 33.61 -37.37 31.07
N LEU A 15 33.54 -37.16 29.75
CA LEU A 15 32.52 -37.61 28.80
C LEU A 15 31.08 -37.08 28.94
N VAL A 16 30.77 -36.00 28.21
CA VAL A 16 29.69 -36.00 27.21
C VAL A 16 30.14 -35.13 26.03
N VAL A 17 30.70 -35.78 25.02
CA VAL A 17 30.88 -35.27 23.66
C VAL A 17 29.87 -36.04 22.79
N LEU A 18 29.30 -35.37 21.79
CA LEU A 18 28.25 -35.81 20.84
C LEU A 18 26.78 -35.73 21.33
N CYS A 19 26.13 -34.60 21.05
CA CYS A 19 24.79 -34.54 20.44
C CYS A 19 24.42 -33.09 20.08
N LEU A 20 25.14 -32.50 19.12
CA LEU A 20 24.79 -31.24 18.47
C LEU A 20 25.03 -31.43 16.96
N CYS A 21 24.08 -32.08 16.30
CA CYS A 21 23.82 -32.08 14.87
C CYS A 21 22.54 -32.91 14.67
N ILE A 22 21.66 -32.46 13.76
CA ILE A 22 20.32 -33.01 13.43
C ILE A 22 19.15 -32.33 14.19
N THR A 23 18.93 -31.05 13.89
CA THR A 23 17.56 -30.50 13.68
C THR A 23 17.59 -29.57 12.47
N GLN A 24 17.91 -30.14 11.32
CA GLN A 24 17.47 -29.67 10.01
C GLN A 24 17.02 -30.91 9.24
N LEU A 25 15.99 -30.76 8.40
CA LEU A 25 15.15 -31.79 7.75
C LEU A 25 13.92 -32.13 8.62
N THR A 26 12.66 -31.88 8.25
CA THR A 26 12.03 -31.71 6.92
C THR A 26 10.75 -30.87 7.03
N ASN A 27 10.72 -29.69 6.40
CA ASN A 27 9.47 -29.13 5.87
C ASN A 27 9.48 -29.41 4.36
N HIS A 28 9.12 -30.64 3.99
CA HIS A 28 8.74 -30.93 2.61
C HIS A 28 7.35 -30.31 2.39
N ALA A 29 7.34 -29.07 1.92
CA ALA A 29 6.18 -28.56 1.21
C ALA A 29 6.01 -29.45 -0.03
N VAL A 30 4.88 -30.17 -0.08
CA VAL A 30 4.44 -30.90 -1.27
C VAL A 30 3.97 -29.85 -2.27
N ALA A 31 4.92 -29.24 -2.99
CA ALA A 31 4.62 -28.54 -4.21
C ALA A 31 4.24 -29.61 -5.25
N LYS A 32 2.93 -29.84 -5.43
CA LYS A 32 2.42 -30.59 -6.58
C LYS A 32 2.77 -29.78 -7.82
N HIS A 33 3.90 -30.11 -8.45
CA HIS A 33 4.22 -29.69 -9.80
C HIS A 33 3.13 -30.22 -10.74
N ARG A 34 2.18 -29.36 -11.11
CA ARG A 34 1.26 -29.61 -12.23
C ARG A 34 2.11 -29.45 -13.49
N LYS A 35 2.33 -30.54 -14.22
CA LYS A 35 2.96 -30.53 -15.55
C LYS A 35 2.12 -29.65 -16.47
N SER A 36 2.63 -28.47 -16.79
CA SER A 36 2.21 -27.71 -17.97
C SER A 36 2.59 -28.54 -19.20
N SER A 37 1.60 -28.86 -20.03
CA SER A 37 1.76 -29.60 -21.27
C SER A 37 2.46 -28.74 -22.32
N ASP A 38 3.50 -29.32 -22.93
CA ASP A 38 4.12 -28.89 -24.17
C ASP A 38 3.05 -28.71 -25.27
N GLU A 39 2.68 -27.45 -25.55
CA GLU A 39 1.94 -27.09 -26.75
C GLU A 39 2.52 -25.78 -27.29
N GLY A 40 3.65 -25.89 -27.99
CA GLY A 40 4.41 -24.70 -28.37
C GLY A 40 5.50 -24.92 -29.40
N LYS A 41 5.29 -25.76 -30.42
CA LYS A 41 6.14 -25.77 -31.64
C LYS A 41 5.35 -26.19 -32.88
N ARG A 42 4.71 -25.23 -33.54
CA ARG A 42 4.51 -25.17 -35.00
C ARG A 42 3.66 -23.95 -35.38
N ARG A 43 4.31 -22.88 -35.83
CA ARG A 43 3.81 -21.99 -36.90
C ARG A 43 4.88 -20.94 -37.23
N GLU A 44 5.72 -21.28 -38.19
CA GLU A 44 6.37 -20.31 -39.07
C GLU A 44 5.90 -20.62 -40.49
N GLN A 45 5.70 -19.55 -41.27
CA GLN A 45 5.35 -19.51 -42.70
C GLN A 45 3.85 -19.51 -43.06
N GLU A 46 3.19 -18.36 -42.89
CA GLU A 46 2.18 -17.88 -43.86
C GLU A 46 2.45 -16.39 -44.15
N GLY A 47 2.55 -16.06 -45.44
CA GLY A 47 2.87 -14.71 -45.93
C GLY A 47 1.69 -13.74 -45.86
N PRO A 48 1.91 -12.45 -46.17
CA PRO A 48 0.90 -11.40 -46.03
C PRO A 48 -0.25 -11.59 -47.04
N GLN A 49 -1.44 -11.94 -46.55
CA GLN A 49 -2.68 -11.83 -47.31
C GLN A 49 -3.24 -10.40 -47.24
N PRO A 50 -3.90 -9.94 -48.31
CA PRO A 50 -4.53 -8.61 -48.37
C PRO A 50 -5.66 -8.49 -47.34
N ARG A 51 -5.76 -7.31 -46.72
CA ARG A 51 -6.80 -6.97 -45.74
C ARG A 51 -8.13 -6.76 -46.46
N ASP A 52 -9.04 -7.73 -46.29
CA ASP A 52 -10.47 -7.51 -46.54
C ASP A 52 -11.04 -6.64 -45.42
N GLU A 53 -11.78 -5.60 -45.79
CA GLU A 53 -12.46 -4.69 -44.86
C GLU A 53 -13.53 -5.45 -44.06
N PRO A 54 -13.59 -5.30 -42.72
CA PRO A 54 -14.56 -6.02 -41.91
C PRO A 54 -15.96 -5.41 -42.10
N SER A 55 -16.81 -6.11 -42.84
CA SER A 55 -18.25 -5.90 -42.85
C SER A 55 -18.79 -6.08 -41.43
N GLY A 56 -19.29 -4.98 -40.85
CA GLY A 56 -19.73 -4.86 -39.46
C GLY A 56 -21.03 -5.62 -39.16
N ASP A 57 -20.91 -6.92 -38.95
CA ASP A 57 -21.90 -7.71 -38.22
C ASP A 57 -21.29 -8.05 -36.86
N GLN A 58 -21.55 -7.20 -35.86
CA GLN A 58 -21.18 -7.47 -34.47
C GLN A 58 -22.08 -8.61 -33.98
N GLY A 59 -21.69 -9.84 -34.30
CA GLY A 59 -22.33 -11.05 -33.81
C GLY A 59 -22.46 -10.96 -32.30
N ALA A 60 -23.71 -11.02 -31.81
CA ALA A 60 -23.99 -11.10 -30.39
C ALA A 60 -23.17 -12.28 -29.83
N GLU A 61 -22.17 -11.99 -28.99
CA GLU A 61 -21.39 -13.01 -28.29
C GLU A 61 -22.38 -13.98 -27.63
N GLU A 62 -22.35 -15.25 -28.04
CA GLU A 62 -23.15 -16.29 -27.40
C GLU A 62 -22.86 -16.28 -25.89
N PRO A 63 -23.89 -16.42 -25.04
CA PRO A 63 -23.72 -16.34 -23.60
C PRO A 63 -22.70 -17.38 -23.14
N GLU A 64 -21.54 -16.90 -22.66
CA GLU A 64 -20.40 -17.71 -22.21
C GLU A 64 -20.92 -18.77 -21.21
N GLU A 65 -20.78 -20.05 -21.56
CA GLU A 65 -21.33 -21.15 -20.77
C GLU A 65 -20.74 -21.12 -19.35
N CYS A 66 -21.62 -21.24 -18.36
CA CYS A 66 -21.29 -21.18 -16.95
C CYS A 66 -20.45 -22.40 -16.50
N VAL A 67 -19.13 -22.34 -16.68
CA VAL A 67 -18.22 -23.41 -16.23
C VAL A 67 -18.04 -23.32 -14.71
N PRO A 68 -18.40 -24.38 -13.93
CA PRO A 68 -18.24 -24.37 -12.48
C PRO A 68 -16.79 -24.14 -12.04
N LEU A 69 -16.62 -23.35 -10.98
CA LEU A 69 -15.30 -23.10 -10.38
C LEU A 69 -14.83 -24.29 -9.55
N ASP A 70 -13.57 -24.71 -9.76
CA ASP A 70 -12.89 -25.70 -8.92
C ASP A 70 -12.48 -25.03 -7.60
N VAL A 71 -13.18 -25.39 -6.53
CA VAL A 71 -12.98 -24.82 -5.18
C VAL A 71 -12.28 -25.79 -4.24
N GLU A 72 -11.92 -26.99 -4.69
CA GLU A 72 -11.33 -28.00 -3.80
C GLU A 72 -9.98 -27.53 -3.27
N ALA A 73 -9.19 -26.85 -4.09
CA ALA A 73 -7.93 -26.23 -3.67
C ALA A 73 -8.11 -25.16 -2.58
N LEU A 74 -9.29 -24.54 -2.49
CA LEU A 74 -9.55 -23.43 -1.57
C LEU A 74 -9.96 -23.87 -0.17
N LYS A 75 -10.34 -25.15 0.01
CA LYS A 75 -10.78 -25.69 1.31
C LYS A 75 -9.68 -25.84 2.33
N ASP A 76 -8.45 -26.03 1.87
CA ASP A 76 -7.29 -26.28 2.74
C ASP A 76 -6.61 -25.00 3.22
N TYR A 77 -7.10 -23.82 2.80
CA TYR A 77 -6.53 -22.55 3.25
C TYR A 77 -7.00 -22.22 4.68
N PRO A 78 -6.08 -22.10 5.66
CA PRO A 78 -6.43 -22.00 7.08
C PRO A 78 -7.16 -20.70 7.44
N TYR A 79 -7.12 -19.71 6.55
CA TYR A 79 -7.73 -18.39 6.74
C TYR A 79 -9.06 -18.22 6.03
N CYS A 80 -9.49 -19.23 5.25
CA CYS A 80 -10.68 -19.18 4.44
C CYS A 80 -11.68 -20.27 4.81
N GLN A 81 -12.96 -19.96 4.72
CA GLN A 81 -14.05 -20.89 4.99
C GLN A 81 -15.04 -20.87 3.82
N LEU A 82 -15.33 -22.07 3.30
CA LEU A 82 -16.28 -22.26 2.20
C LEU A 82 -17.69 -22.46 2.77
N TYR A 83 -18.60 -21.59 2.34
CA TYR A 83 -20.02 -21.65 2.67
C TYR A 83 -20.84 -22.02 1.46
N GLU A 84 -21.86 -22.86 1.65
CA GLU A 84 -22.75 -23.31 0.58
C GLU A 84 -24.12 -22.66 0.70
N ARG A 85 -24.76 -22.42 -0.46
CA ARG A 85 -26.12 -21.90 -0.61
C ARG A 85 -26.37 -20.66 0.24
N VAL A 86 -25.63 -19.59 -0.04
CA VAL A 86 -25.66 -18.34 0.72
C VAL A 86 -26.31 -17.24 -0.11
N CYS A 87 -27.18 -16.46 0.51
CA CYS A 87 -27.67 -15.19 -0.04
C CYS A 87 -27.07 -14.02 0.73
N ALA A 88 -26.66 -12.97 0.04
CA ALA A 88 -26.30 -11.68 0.63
C ALA A 88 -27.52 -10.75 0.65
N HIS A 89 -27.83 -10.21 1.83
CA HIS A 89 -28.92 -9.25 2.03
C HIS A 89 -28.51 -8.22 3.06
N GLN A 90 -28.36 -6.96 2.63
CA GLN A 90 -27.83 -5.88 3.46
C GLN A 90 -26.44 -6.24 4.03
N ASP A 91 -26.24 -6.12 5.34
CA ASP A 91 -25.02 -6.49 6.06
C ASP A 91 -25.01 -7.95 6.57
N THR A 92 -25.97 -8.76 6.09
CA THR A 92 -26.21 -10.13 6.55
C THR A 92 -26.01 -11.14 5.42
N LEU A 93 -25.24 -12.19 5.71
CA LEU A 93 -25.21 -13.43 4.94
C LEU A 93 -26.26 -14.41 5.50
N VAL A 94 -27.11 -14.93 4.62
CA VAL A 94 -28.19 -15.85 4.95
C VAL A 94 -27.90 -17.21 4.32
N THR A 95 -27.64 -18.25 5.12
CA THR A 95 -27.39 -19.60 4.61
C THR A 95 -28.67 -20.44 4.53
N HIS A 96 -28.85 -21.08 3.38
CA HIS A 96 -29.89 -22.08 3.10
C HIS A 96 -29.32 -23.51 3.10
N ASP A 97 -28.11 -23.68 3.62
CA ASP A 97 -27.54 -25.00 3.81
C ASP A 97 -28.39 -25.80 4.81
N PHE A 98 -28.77 -27.01 4.41
CA PHE A 98 -29.61 -27.88 5.24
C PHE A 98 -28.91 -28.27 6.55
N ARG A 99 -27.58 -28.24 6.60
CA ARG A 99 -26.80 -28.46 7.82
C ARG A 99 -27.18 -27.48 8.94
N TYR A 100 -27.50 -26.23 8.60
CA TYR A 100 -27.83 -25.19 9.57
C TYR A 100 -29.34 -24.88 9.67
N SER A 101 -30.16 -25.52 8.84
CA SER A 101 -31.60 -25.24 8.76
C SER A 101 -32.34 -25.60 10.05
N PHE A 102 -33.28 -24.74 10.47
CA PHE A 102 -34.20 -25.05 11.58
C PHE A 102 -35.09 -26.27 11.32
N ALA A 103 -35.30 -26.64 10.04
CA ALA A 103 -36.04 -27.84 9.64
C ALA A 103 -35.22 -29.12 9.80
N ASN A 104 -33.90 -29.03 9.98
CA ASN A 104 -33.04 -30.19 10.20
C ASN A 104 -32.98 -30.51 11.71
N PRO A 105 -33.50 -31.68 12.15
CA PRO A 105 -33.45 -32.06 13.57
C PRO A 105 -32.03 -32.34 14.07
N LYS A 106 -31.07 -32.58 13.16
CA LYS A 106 -29.64 -32.77 13.44
C LYS A 106 -28.81 -31.54 13.05
N ARG A 107 -29.41 -30.35 13.08
CA ARG A 107 -28.72 -29.14 12.64
C ARG A 107 -27.46 -28.88 13.46
N GLU A 108 -26.46 -28.36 12.78
CA GLU A 108 -25.29 -27.75 13.38
C GLU A 108 -25.60 -26.29 13.75
N LEU A 109 -24.81 -25.72 14.67
CA LEU A 109 -24.87 -24.29 14.93
C LEU A 109 -24.28 -23.54 13.72
N VAL A 110 -24.93 -22.44 13.32
CA VAL A 110 -24.36 -21.53 12.33
C VAL A 110 -23.04 -20.99 12.92
N PRO A 111 -21.90 -21.14 12.24
CA PRO A 111 -20.64 -20.63 12.76
C PRO A 111 -20.66 -19.10 12.82
N GLU A 112 -20.00 -18.53 13.81
CA GLU A 112 -19.77 -17.08 13.86
C GLU A 112 -18.70 -16.71 12.84
N LEU A 113 -18.97 -15.69 12.01
CA LEU A 113 -17.94 -15.18 11.10
C LEU A 113 -16.89 -14.42 11.91
N PRO A 114 -15.59 -14.63 11.62
CA PRO A 114 -14.54 -13.91 12.31
C PRO A 114 -14.69 -12.38 12.19
N TYR A 115 -14.66 -11.66 13.31
CA TYR A 115 -14.71 -10.19 13.32
C TYR A 115 -13.36 -9.55 13.02
N VAL A 116 -13.33 -8.33 12.50
CA VAL A 116 -12.13 -7.49 12.41
C VAL A 116 -12.16 -6.49 13.57
N ASP A 117 -11.13 -6.53 14.42
CA ASP A 117 -10.98 -5.68 15.60
C ASP A 117 -9.82 -4.68 15.50
N ILE A 118 -8.99 -4.82 14.47
CA ILE A 118 -7.85 -3.94 14.22
C ILE A 118 -7.99 -3.33 12.83
N TRP A 119 -8.26 -2.03 12.79
CA TRP A 119 -8.34 -1.26 11.57
C TRP A 119 -8.06 0.22 11.85
N ASN A 120 -7.69 0.95 10.81
CA ASN A 120 -7.42 2.37 10.84
C ASN A 120 -8.56 3.13 10.14
N PHE A 121 -9.04 4.20 10.75
CA PHE A 121 -10.02 5.08 10.13
C PHE A 121 -9.32 5.96 9.07
N PRO A 122 -9.85 6.08 7.85
CA PRO A 122 -9.30 7.03 6.89
C PRO A 122 -9.64 8.46 7.34
N ALA A 123 -8.77 9.08 8.15
CA ALA A 123 -8.94 10.47 8.57
C ALA A 123 -8.44 11.43 7.49
N ALA A 124 -9.14 12.54 7.29
CA ALA A 124 -8.86 13.56 6.28
C ALA A 124 -7.64 14.45 6.57
N LEU A 125 -6.74 14.07 7.49
CA LEU A 125 -5.64 14.92 7.97
C LEU A 125 -4.25 14.30 7.78
N GLU A 126 -4.06 13.38 6.84
CA GLU A 126 -2.77 12.72 6.55
C GLU A 126 -2.13 11.92 7.70
N ALA A 127 -2.72 12.00 8.89
CA ALA A 127 -2.30 11.22 10.02
C ALA A 127 -2.80 9.80 9.81
N ASN A 128 -1.85 8.87 9.62
CA ASN A 128 -2.14 7.47 9.79
C ASN A 128 -2.75 7.26 11.19
N THR A 129 -4.05 6.97 11.23
CA THR A 129 -4.83 6.90 12.48
C THR A 129 -4.44 5.72 13.36
N ASP A 130 -3.46 4.91 12.92
CA ASP A 130 -2.69 4.00 13.78
C ASP A 130 -2.21 4.69 15.07
N ALA A 131 -2.03 6.02 15.03
CA ALA A 131 -1.70 6.84 16.19
C ALA A 131 -2.95 7.28 16.99
N LEU A 132 -4.09 7.50 16.35
CA LEU A 132 -5.37 7.76 17.02
C LEU A 132 -6.02 6.46 17.51
N ARG A 133 -5.26 5.63 18.23
CA ARG A 133 -5.71 4.40 18.90
C ARG A 133 -6.80 4.70 19.94
N GLY A 134 -8.00 4.94 19.45
CA GLY A 134 -9.26 4.68 20.14
C GLY A 134 -9.65 3.22 19.91
N ARG A 135 -10.49 2.66 20.79
CA ARG A 135 -11.13 1.37 20.55
C ARG A 135 -12.03 1.50 19.33
N GLN A 136 -11.51 1.22 18.15
CA GLN A 136 -12.33 1.14 16.96
C GLN A 136 -13.37 0.04 17.18
N PRO A 137 -14.63 0.25 16.77
CA PRO A 137 -15.64 -0.80 16.90
C PRO A 137 -15.22 -2.00 16.07
N LYS A 138 -15.39 -3.19 16.66
CA LYS A 138 -15.28 -4.44 15.90
C LYS A 138 -16.34 -4.43 14.81
N TYR A 139 -16.00 -4.90 13.62
CA TYR A 139 -16.96 -5.06 12.53
C TYR A 139 -16.87 -6.46 11.95
N HIS A 140 -18.00 -6.98 11.49
CA HIS A 140 -18.15 -8.29 10.86
C HIS A 140 -19.42 -8.30 10.04
N LEU A 141 -19.56 -9.29 9.14
CA LEU A 141 -20.85 -9.59 8.52
C LEU A 141 -21.66 -10.46 9.48
N GLN A 142 -22.95 -10.17 9.59
CA GLN A 142 -23.85 -11.08 10.28
C GLN A 142 -24.00 -12.36 9.47
N PHE A 143 -24.05 -13.52 10.13
CA PHE A 143 -24.30 -14.80 9.48
C PHE A 143 -25.37 -15.58 10.21
N ARG A 144 -26.43 -15.94 9.49
CA ARG A 144 -27.58 -16.65 10.07
C ARG A 144 -28.15 -17.69 9.12
N ALA A 145 -28.81 -18.68 9.70
CA ALA A 145 -29.65 -19.60 8.94
C ALA A 145 -30.89 -18.88 8.40
N ALA A 146 -31.33 -19.30 7.23
CA ALA A 146 -32.63 -18.92 6.68
C ALA A 146 -33.77 -19.40 7.59
N SER A 147 -34.80 -18.57 7.71
CA SER A 147 -36.03 -18.81 8.45
C SER A 147 -37.21 -19.01 7.51
N ALA A 148 -38.34 -19.50 8.01
CA ALA A 148 -39.59 -19.54 7.23
C ALA A 148 -40.17 -18.13 6.99
N HIS A 149 -39.68 -17.12 7.70
CA HIS A 149 -40.20 -15.75 7.71
C HIS A 149 -39.22 -14.77 7.05
N GLU A 150 -38.44 -15.22 6.05
CA GLU A 150 -37.61 -14.29 5.28
C GLU A 150 -38.47 -13.17 4.66
N PRO A 151 -37.98 -11.92 4.65
CA PRO A 151 -38.79 -10.75 4.30
C PRO A 151 -39.24 -10.76 2.83
N THR A 152 -38.45 -11.34 1.92
CA THR A 152 -38.74 -11.36 0.49
C THR A 152 -39.03 -12.78 -0.02
N PRO A 153 -39.90 -12.94 -1.04
CA PRO A 153 -40.11 -14.23 -1.70
C PRO A 153 -38.81 -14.84 -2.26
N ALA A 154 -37.91 -14.01 -2.78
CA ALA A 154 -36.63 -14.44 -3.33
C ALA A 154 -35.68 -14.99 -2.24
N LEU A 155 -35.70 -14.44 -1.01
CA LEU A 155 -35.00 -15.08 0.11
C LEU A 155 -35.70 -16.35 0.60
N ARG A 156 -37.04 -16.46 0.52
CA ARG A 156 -37.76 -17.70 0.89
C ARG A 156 -37.50 -18.84 -0.11
N HIS A 157 -37.37 -18.50 -1.39
CA HIS A 157 -37.19 -19.44 -2.50
C HIS A 157 -36.03 -19.00 -3.41
N PRO A 158 -34.79 -19.03 -2.90
CA PRO A 158 -33.64 -18.49 -3.61
C PRO A 158 -33.24 -19.34 -4.82
N SER A 159 -32.85 -18.65 -5.90
CA SER A 159 -32.14 -19.23 -7.03
C SER A 159 -30.64 -19.04 -6.82
N PHE A 160 -29.88 -20.13 -6.75
CA PHE A 160 -28.44 -20.06 -6.47
C PHE A 160 -27.62 -20.05 -7.76
N SER A 161 -26.87 -18.98 -7.98
CA SER A 161 -25.88 -18.92 -9.07
C SER A 161 -24.71 -19.88 -8.78
N ASN A 162 -24.32 -20.64 -9.80
CA ASN A 162 -23.10 -21.46 -9.79
C ASN A 162 -21.99 -20.86 -10.68
N CYS A 163 -22.26 -19.69 -11.27
CA CYS A 163 -21.41 -19.06 -12.29
C CYS A 163 -20.42 -18.08 -11.69
N THR A 164 -20.70 -17.62 -10.47
CA THR A 164 -19.88 -16.66 -9.74
C THR A 164 -19.54 -17.22 -8.37
N LEU A 165 -18.29 -17.01 -7.95
CA LEU A 165 -17.84 -17.29 -6.58
C LEU A 165 -17.42 -15.96 -5.95
N PRO A 166 -18.25 -15.39 -5.06
CA PRO A 166 -17.80 -14.28 -4.24
C PRO A 166 -16.74 -14.76 -3.25
N VAL A 167 -15.62 -14.05 -3.22
CA VAL A 167 -14.57 -14.21 -2.21
C VAL A 167 -14.60 -12.98 -1.32
N VAL A 168 -15.16 -13.13 -0.13
CA VAL A 168 -15.25 -12.06 0.88
C VAL A 168 -13.93 -11.95 1.61
N LEU A 169 -13.26 -10.81 1.43
CA LEU A 169 -11.99 -10.44 2.02
C LEU A 169 -12.26 -9.63 3.30
N ALA A 170 -11.83 -10.12 4.45
CA ALA A 170 -11.92 -9.44 5.74
C ALA A 170 -10.51 -9.13 6.29
N PRO A 171 -9.76 -8.20 5.67
CA PRO A 171 -8.42 -7.87 6.13
C PRO A 171 -8.44 -6.94 7.34
N GLU A 172 -7.46 -7.12 8.22
CA GLU A 172 -7.09 -6.06 9.17
C GLU A 172 -6.38 -4.91 8.45
N PHE A 173 -6.50 -3.70 9.01
CA PHE A 173 -5.94 -2.46 8.43
C PHE A 173 -6.27 -2.23 6.94
N PRO A 174 -7.56 -2.33 6.52
CA PRO A 174 -7.91 -2.19 5.11
C PRO A 174 -7.45 -0.85 4.52
N PHE A 175 -7.51 0.23 5.30
CA PHE A 175 -7.17 1.58 4.82
C PHE A 175 -5.69 1.96 4.99
N ASN A 176 -4.84 1.06 5.49
CA ASN A 176 -3.39 1.25 5.49
C ASN A 176 -2.85 0.49 4.28
N MET A 177 -2.56 1.19 3.18
CA MET A 177 -2.12 0.59 1.92
C MET A 177 -0.96 -0.42 2.11
N GLY A 178 -0.01 -0.11 2.99
CA GLY A 178 1.12 -0.98 3.29
C GLY A 178 0.72 -2.31 3.90
N GLU A 179 -0.08 -2.27 4.96
CA GLU A 179 -0.57 -3.47 5.64
C GLU A 179 -1.55 -4.24 4.76
N PHE A 180 -2.44 -3.52 4.06
CA PHE A 180 -3.38 -4.10 3.11
C PHE A 180 -2.66 -4.85 1.99
N PHE A 181 -1.66 -4.24 1.36
CA PHE A 181 -0.89 -4.90 0.31
C PHE A 181 -0.12 -6.12 0.83
N ALA A 182 0.59 -5.95 1.96
CA ALA A 182 1.43 -7.00 2.50
C ALA A 182 0.67 -8.20 3.05
N ARG A 183 -0.60 -8.03 3.43
CA ARG A 183 -1.41 -9.10 4.04
C ARG A 183 -2.54 -9.57 3.13
N ALA A 184 -3.33 -8.66 2.58
CA ALA A 184 -4.52 -9.01 1.80
C ALA A 184 -4.15 -9.33 0.35
N VAL A 185 -3.43 -8.43 -0.33
CA VAL A 185 -3.10 -8.61 -1.75
C VAL A 185 -2.15 -9.79 -1.95
N SER A 186 -1.16 -9.92 -1.08
CA SER A 186 -0.24 -11.06 -1.08
C SER A 186 -0.96 -12.39 -0.75
N ALA A 187 -1.94 -12.41 0.18
CA ALA A 187 -2.70 -13.62 0.45
C ALA A 187 -3.61 -14.01 -0.73
N VAL A 188 -4.24 -13.02 -1.37
CA VAL A 188 -5.01 -13.24 -2.61
C VAL A 188 -4.11 -13.76 -3.74
N HIS A 189 -2.86 -13.31 -3.80
CA HIS A 189 -1.87 -13.84 -4.72
C HIS A 189 -1.58 -15.33 -4.48
N ASP A 190 -1.34 -15.71 -3.23
CA ASP A 190 -1.05 -17.10 -2.83
C ASP A 190 -2.25 -18.04 -3.07
N LEU A 191 -3.49 -17.52 -3.06
CA LEU A 191 -4.69 -18.33 -3.28
C LEU A 191 -4.81 -18.89 -4.71
N GLU A 192 -4.05 -18.35 -5.69
CA GLU A 192 -4.14 -18.74 -7.11
C GLU A 192 -5.59 -18.76 -7.64
N LEU A 193 -6.37 -17.75 -7.27
CA LEU A 193 -7.79 -17.67 -7.61
C LEU A 193 -8.03 -17.74 -9.13
N ASP A 194 -9.09 -18.44 -9.52
CA ASP A 194 -9.62 -18.35 -10.89
C ASP A 194 -10.02 -16.89 -11.17
N PRO A 195 -9.64 -16.30 -12.31
CA PRO A 195 -9.94 -14.90 -12.60
C PRO A 195 -11.44 -14.60 -12.67
N ARG A 196 -12.33 -15.60 -12.72
CA ARG A 196 -13.80 -15.44 -12.70
C ARG A 196 -14.38 -15.40 -11.29
N VAL A 197 -13.56 -15.41 -10.24
CA VAL A 197 -14.06 -15.05 -8.91
C VAL A 197 -14.39 -13.57 -8.88
N THR A 198 -15.31 -13.18 -8.00
CA THR A 198 -15.48 -11.76 -7.69
C THR A 198 -14.99 -11.50 -6.28
N LEU A 199 -14.08 -10.54 -6.16
CA LEU A 199 -13.56 -10.13 -4.87
C LEU A 199 -14.53 -9.16 -4.20
N VAL A 200 -14.80 -9.39 -2.92
CA VAL A 200 -15.71 -8.58 -2.11
C VAL A 200 -14.97 -8.11 -0.86
N MET A 201 -14.73 -6.82 -0.72
CA MET A 201 -14.09 -6.25 0.45
C MET A 201 -15.08 -6.03 1.59
N LEU A 202 -14.82 -6.60 2.76
CA LEU A 202 -15.51 -6.23 3.98
C LEU A 202 -14.90 -4.94 4.54
N THR A 203 -15.61 -3.84 4.40
CA THR A 203 -15.22 -2.54 4.94
C THR A 203 -15.92 -2.25 6.26
N PRO A 204 -15.26 -1.56 7.22
CA PRO A 204 -15.90 -1.13 8.44
C PRO A 204 -17.03 -0.16 8.13
N GLN A 205 -18.18 -0.33 8.80
CA GLN A 205 -19.33 0.59 8.71
C GLN A 205 -19.78 0.90 7.27
N SER A 206 -19.61 -0.05 6.35
CA SER A 206 -19.94 0.13 4.93
C SER A 206 -19.20 1.29 4.25
N LEU A 207 -18.02 1.66 4.75
CA LEU A 207 -17.16 2.64 4.09
C LEU A 207 -16.86 2.22 2.64
N GLY A 208 -16.69 3.21 1.77
CA GLY A 208 -16.30 2.98 0.39
C GLY A 208 -14.90 2.37 0.25
N LEU A 209 -14.58 1.89 -0.95
CA LEU A 209 -13.22 1.47 -1.28
C LEU A 209 -12.32 2.70 -1.44
N ALA A 210 -11.16 2.70 -0.79
CA ALA A 210 -10.04 3.53 -1.23
C ALA A 210 -9.57 3.12 -2.64
N PRO A 211 -9.09 4.05 -3.48
CA PRO A 211 -8.74 3.72 -4.88
C PRO A 211 -7.60 2.73 -5.07
N PHE A 212 -6.68 2.60 -4.10
CA PHE A 212 -5.67 1.55 -4.17
C PHE A 212 -6.27 0.13 -4.03
N HIS A 213 -7.42 -0.06 -3.37
CA HIS A 213 -7.98 -1.41 -3.18
C HIS A 213 -8.29 -2.07 -4.53
N SER A 214 -9.00 -1.37 -5.40
CA SER A 214 -9.38 -1.89 -6.72
C SER A 214 -8.13 -2.09 -7.57
N LEU A 215 -7.25 -1.09 -7.65
CA LEU A 215 -6.00 -1.18 -8.41
C LEU A 215 -5.12 -2.36 -8.01
N LEU A 216 -4.97 -2.63 -6.71
CA LEU A 216 -4.10 -3.70 -6.21
C LEU A 216 -4.71 -5.10 -6.36
N LEU A 217 -6.05 -5.22 -6.31
CA LEU A 217 -6.74 -6.50 -6.39
C LEU A 217 -7.28 -6.84 -7.79
N GLN A 218 -7.38 -5.86 -8.70
CA GLN A 218 -7.81 -6.08 -10.08
C GLN A 218 -7.05 -7.20 -10.82
N PRO A 219 -5.73 -7.41 -10.62
CA PRO A 219 -4.98 -8.47 -11.31
C PRO A 219 -5.41 -9.91 -10.95
N TYR A 220 -6.29 -10.07 -9.97
CA TYR A 220 -6.75 -11.35 -9.44
C TYR A 220 -8.23 -11.62 -9.75
N SER A 221 -8.89 -10.72 -10.49
CA SER A 221 -10.31 -10.84 -10.83
C SER A 221 -10.60 -10.12 -12.16
N LYS A 222 -11.34 -10.78 -13.05
CA LYS A 222 -11.91 -10.18 -14.27
C LYS A 222 -13.03 -9.20 -13.91
N TYR A 223 -13.64 -9.39 -12.75
CA TYR A 223 -14.71 -8.55 -12.24
C TYR A 223 -14.18 -7.42 -11.35
N PRO A 224 -14.90 -6.28 -11.27
CA PRO A 224 -14.55 -5.21 -10.35
C PRO A 224 -14.57 -5.67 -8.89
N LEU A 225 -13.66 -5.12 -8.09
CA LEU A 225 -13.72 -5.24 -6.63
C LEU A 225 -14.94 -4.46 -6.11
N ILE A 226 -15.78 -5.11 -5.32
CA ILE A 226 -16.94 -4.47 -4.69
C ILE A 226 -16.84 -4.51 -3.16
N THR A 227 -17.64 -3.70 -2.47
CA THR A 227 -17.79 -3.80 -1.02
C THR A 227 -18.84 -4.85 -0.64
N SER A 228 -18.79 -5.33 0.61
CA SER A 228 -19.85 -6.17 1.17
C SER A 228 -21.20 -5.45 1.21
N ALA A 229 -21.22 -4.13 1.42
CA ALA A 229 -22.43 -3.32 1.33
C ALA A 229 -23.02 -3.34 -0.08
N ALA A 230 -22.19 -3.22 -1.12
CA ALA A 230 -22.64 -3.32 -2.51
C ALA A 230 -23.15 -4.73 -2.86
N LEU A 231 -22.53 -5.78 -2.31
CA LEU A 231 -22.99 -7.17 -2.45
C LEU A 231 -24.41 -7.35 -1.87
N GLY A 232 -24.72 -6.70 -0.75
CA GLY A 232 -26.01 -6.81 -0.06
C GLY A 232 -27.06 -5.77 -0.44
N ALA A 233 -26.70 -4.72 -1.20
CA ALA A 233 -27.58 -3.59 -1.52
C ALA A 233 -28.72 -3.94 -2.50
N ARG A 234 -28.58 -4.99 -3.30
CA ARG A 234 -29.59 -5.37 -4.31
C ARG A 234 -30.61 -6.33 -3.70
N GLY A 235 -31.89 -6.00 -3.83
CA GLY A 235 -32.98 -6.70 -3.14
C GLY A 235 -33.89 -5.79 -2.30
N CYS A 236 -33.49 -4.55 -2.03
CA CYS A 236 -34.41 -3.53 -1.57
C CYS A 236 -34.94 -2.82 -2.82
N PRO A 237 -36.17 -3.07 -3.27
CA PRO A 237 -36.78 -2.11 -4.17
C PRO A 237 -36.74 -0.79 -3.38
N LEU A 238 -36.00 0.20 -3.88
CA LEU A 238 -36.32 1.59 -3.59
C LEU A 238 -37.65 1.88 -4.30
N ASP A 239 -38.69 1.13 -3.94
CA ASP A 239 -40.06 1.57 -4.08
C ASP A 239 -40.23 2.66 -3.02
N MET A 240 -39.55 3.78 -3.24
CA MET A 240 -40.15 5.09 -3.02
C MET A 240 -41.29 5.12 -4.02
N GLY A 241 -42.36 4.38 -3.72
CA GLY A 241 -43.56 4.39 -4.53
C GLY A 241 -43.94 5.85 -4.77
N PRO A 242 -44.41 6.21 -5.96
CA PRO A 242 -44.85 7.58 -6.22
C PRO A 242 -45.86 7.93 -5.12
N ASP A 243 -45.49 8.92 -4.31
CA ASP A 243 -46.23 9.41 -3.16
C ASP A 243 -47.74 9.39 -3.47
N PRO A 244 -48.51 8.40 -2.99
CA PRO A 244 -49.87 8.21 -3.45
C PRO A 244 -50.76 9.10 -2.61
N GLY A 245 -50.74 10.42 -2.85
CA GLY A 245 -51.66 11.30 -2.14
C GLY A 245 -51.28 12.77 -2.04
N GLY A 246 -51.09 13.45 -3.16
CA GLY A 246 -50.99 14.92 -3.21
C GLY A 246 -51.83 15.59 -4.29
N GLY A 247 -52.77 14.86 -4.91
CA GLY A 247 -53.73 15.41 -5.86
C GLY A 247 -54.99 15.90 -5.16
N GLY A 248 -54.96 17.15 -4.67
CA GLY A 248 -56.12 17.86 -4.16
C GLY A 248 -56.13 19.29 -4.67
N GLY A 249 -56.77 19.50 -5.82
CA GLY A 249 -56.95 20.83 -6.41
C GLY A 249 -57.80 21.75 -5.52
N GLY A 250 -57.40 23.01 -5.46
CA GLY A 250 -58.16 24.09 -4.83
C GLY A 250 -57.68 25.43 -5.34
N SER A 251 -58.41 26.00 -6.28
CA SER A 251 -58.24 27.37 -6.78
C SER A 251 -58.47 28.40 -5.68
N GLY A 252 -57.67 29.47 -5.65
CA GLY A 252 -58.09 30.76 -5.10
C GLY A 252 -57.05 31.45 -4.20
N SER A 253 -56.53 32.56 -4.71
CA SER A 253 -56.13 33.80 -3.99
C SER A 253 -55.36 33.68 -2.66
N ASP A 254 -54.13 34.23 -2.62
CA ASP A 254 -53.79 35.52 -1.97
C ASP A 254 -52.30 35.56 -1.54
N PRO A 255 -51.49 36.58 -1.92
CA PRO A 255 -50.08 36.65 -1.55
C PRO A 255 -49.87 37.59 -0.34
N ALA A 256 -49.81 37.05 0.88
CA ALA A 256 -49.26 37.79 2.02
C ALA A 256 -48.95 36.92 3.25
N ARG A 257 -47.74 37.10 3.79
CA ARG A 257 -47.32 36.86 5.19
C ARG A 257 -47.23 35.42 5.71
N GLN A 258 -45.99 34.99 5.98
CA GLN A 258 -45.47 34.76 7.35
C GLN A 258 -43.97 34.35 7.27
N ARG A 259 -43.03 35.27 7.51
CA ARG A 259 -42.33 35.48 8.80
C ARG A 259 -41.50 34.27 9.26
N GLN A 260 -40.32 34.13 8.66
CA GLN A 260 -39.17 33.46 9.31
C GLN A 260 -38.61 34.37 10.42
N ARG A 261 -38.52 33.81 11.62
CA ARG A 261 -37.80 34.40 12.76
C ARG A 261 -36.31 34.34 12.48
N ARG A 262 -35.70 35.52 12.40
CA ARG A 262 -34.27 35.76 12.53
C ARG A 262 -33.90 35.55 14.01
N VAL A 263 -32.95 34.66 14.27
CA VAL A 263 -32.19 34.65 15.53
C VAL A 263 -30.90 35.36 15.17
N ASP A 264 -30.75 36.57 15.69
CA ASP A 264 -29.52 37.36 15.57
C ASP A 264 -28.49 36.75 16.55
N HIS A 265 -27.46 36.11 16.00
CA HIS A 265 -26.18 35.93 16.68
C HIS A 265 -25.23 36.93 16.04
N GLU A 266 -24.86 37.94 16.82
CA GLU A 266 -23.74 38.85 16.52
C GLU A 266 -22.45 38.01 16.60
N GLU A 267 -21.81 37.81 15.46
CA GLU A 267 -20.43 37.32 15.38
C GLU A 267 -19.53 38.45 14.92
N GLU A 268 -18.39 38.48 15.60
CA GLU A 268 -17.31 39.43 15.49
C GLU A 268 -16.60 39.33 14.14
N ASP A 269 -16.06 40.49 13.79
CA ASP A 269 -15.09 40.81 12.76
C ASP A 269 -14.02 39.72 12.58
N ASP A 270 -14.01 39.05 11.43
CA ASP A 270 -12.86 38.25 11.01
C ASP A 270 -12.59 38.40 9.51
N SER A 271 -11.30 38.57 9.25
CA SER A 271 -10.68 39.07 8.04
C SER A 271 -11.04 38.33 6.74
N LYS A 272 -11.38 39.15 5.75
CA LYS A 272 -11.59 38.87 4.33
C LYS A 272 -10.37 38.15 3.70
N TRP A 273 -10.43 36.82 3.63
CA TRP A 273 -9.59 36.00 2.76
C TRP A 273 -10.34 35.79 1.43
N SER A 274 -10.19 36.72 0.48
CA SER A 274 -10.66 36.54 -0.89
C SER A 274 -9.59 35.82 -1.70
N GLY A 275 -9.54 34.50 -1.57
CA GLY A 275 -8.85 33.65 -2.53
C GLY A 275 -9.75 33.45 -3.75
N GLU A 276 -9.58 34.32 -4.75
CA GLU A 276 -10.04 34.05 -6.11
C GLU A 276 -9.19 32.91 -6.69
N GLY A 277 -9.56 31.68 -6.34
CA GLY A 277 -9.07 30.48 -7.02
C GLY A 277 -9.99 30.21 -8.21
N ASP A 278 -9.46 30.43 -9.41
CA ASP A 278 -10.07 30.06 -10.68
C ASP A 278 -10.27 28.52 -10.70
N GLY A 279 -11.48 28.10 -10.36
CA GLY A 279 -11.88 26.69 -10.30
C GLY A 279 -12.17 26.19 -11.70
N GLY A 280 -11.11 25.90 -12.46
CA GLY A 280 -11.21 25.09 -13.67
C GLY A 280 -11.80 23.73 -13.29
N GLU A 281 -13.03 23.46 -13.72
CA GLU A 281 -13.65 22.14 -13.67
C GLU A 281 -12.84 21.23 -14.61
N GLU A 282 -11.77 20.62 -14.11
CA GLU A 282 -11.13 19.50 -14.78
C GLU A 282 -12.22 18.43 -14.94
N GLU A 283 -12.66 18.19 -16.19
CA GLU A 283 -13.54 17.08 -16.53
C GLU A 283 -12.90 15.80 -15.98
N GLU A 284 -13.40 15.29 -14.85
CA GLU A 284 -13.00 13.99 -14.32
C GLU A 284 -13.25 12.96 -15.42
N GLU A 285 -12.17 12.55 -16.08
CA GLU A 285 -12.16 11.57 -17.16
C GLU A 285 -12.95 10.35 -16.70
N ALA A 286 -14.15 10.19 -17.26
CA ALA A 286 -15.10 9.17 -16.83
C ALA A 286 -14.44 7.80 -16.95
N VAL A 287 -14.07 7.22 -15.80
CA VAL A 287 -13.51 5.87 -15.72
C VAL A 287 -14.44 4.95 -16.52
N PRO A 288 -13.93 4.21 -17.53
CA PRO A 288 -14.77 3.41 -18.41
C PRO A 288 -15.73 2.58 -17.57
N ALA A 289 -17.03 2.78 -17.80
CA ALA A 289 -18.10 2.23 -16.97
C ALA A 289 -17.88 0.72 -16.80
N GLU A 290 -17.50 0.33 -15.58
CA GLU A 290 -17.19 -1.05 -15.25
C GLU A 290 -18.40 -1.94 -15.56
N ARG A 291 -18.21 -3.01 -16.35
CA ARG A 291 -19.30 -3.93 -16.69
C ARG A 291 -19.86 -4.53 -15.37
N PRO A 292 -21.13 -4.29 -15.02
CA PRO A 292 -21.71 -4.84 -13.81
C PRO A 292 -21.74 -6.37 -13.90
N VAL A 293 -21.30 -7.04 -12.84
CA VAL A 293 -21.40 -8.50 -12.75
C VAL A 293 -22.88 -8.87 -12.61
N ALA A 294 -23.39 -9.70 -13.52
CA ALA A 294 -24.74 -10.25 -13.40
C ALA A 294 -24.74 -11.39 -12.35
N TRP A 295 -24.90 -11.03 -11.09
CA TRP A 295 -24.94 -11.99 -9.97
C TRP A 295 -26.27 -12.73 -9.85
N SER A 296 -27.36 -12.07 -10.27
CA SER A 296 -28.72 -12.57 -10.28
C SER A 296 -29.35 -12.25 -11.64
N PRO A 297 -30.18 -13.15 -12.20
CA PRO A 297 -30.94 -12.87 -13.41
C PRO A 297 -31.96 -11.73 -13.21
N ASP A 298 -32.33 -11.43 -11.97
CA ASP A 298 -33.24 -10.34 -11.60
C ASP A 298 -32.52 -9.36 -10.66
N ALA A 299 -32.40 -8.10 -11.12
CA ALA A 299 -31.73 -7.03 -10.38
C ALA A 299 -32.45 -6.63 -9.08
N SER A 300 -33.74 -6.98 -8.94
CA SER A 300 -34.55 -6.71 -7.75
C SER A 300 -34.41 -7.78 -6.66
N GLN A 301 -33.64 -8.84 -6.90
CA GLN A 301 -33.51 -9.96 -5.98
C GLN A 301 -32.17 -9.93 -5.20
N PRO A 302 -32.16 -10.46 -3.96
CA PRO A 302 -30.92 -10.72 -3.23
C PRO A 302 -29.96 -11.58 -4.06
N HIS A 303 -28.67 -11.34 -3.91
CA HIS A 303 -27.67 -12.15 -4.60
C HIS A 303 -27.45 -13.46 -3.86
N CYS A 304 -27.79 -14.58 -4.53
CA CYS A 304 -27.71 -15.92 -3.96
C CYS A 304 -26.70 -16.77 -4.74
N PHE A 305 -25.77 -17.37 -4.00
CA PHE A 305 -24.62 -18.10 -4.52
C PHE A 305 -24.65 -19.54 -4.03
N LYS A 306 -24.35 -20.48 -4.93
CA LYS A 306 -24.19 -21.89 -4.54
C LYS A 306 -23.02 -22.04 -3.58
N ARG A 307 -21.98 -21.21 -3.74
CA ARG A 307 -20.77 -21.20 -2.91
C ARG A 307 -20.32 -19.76 -2.66
N LEU A 308 -19.79 -19.51 -1.47
CA LEU A 308 -19.14 -18.26 -1.07
C LEU A 308 -17.90 -18.61 -0.26
N LEU A 309 -16.77 -17.98 -0.57
CA LEU A 309 -15.55 -18.13 0.22
C LEU A 309 -15.38 -16.90 1.12
N TYR A 310 -15.24 -17.11 2.43
CA TYR A 310 -14.98 -16.03 3.38
C TYR A 310 -13.55 -16.17 3.92
N CYS A 311 -12.71 -15.17 3.70
CA CYS A 311 -11.31 -15.18 4.11
C CYS A 311 -11.01 -14.04 5.09
N LYS A 312 -10.49 -14.37 6.27
CA LYS A 312 -10.00 -13.39 7.25
C LYS A 312 -8.49 -13.48 7.39
N TRP A 313 -7.81 -12.36 7.19
CA TRP A 313 -6.36 -12.25 7.41
C TRP A 313 -6.06 -11.27 8.53
N GLY A 314 -5.51 -11.79 9.63
CA GLY A 314 -5.01 -11.00 10.74
C GLY A 314 -3.50 -10.77 10.69
N ILE A 315 -2.94 -10.13 11.73
CA ILE A 315 -1.48 -9.95 11.93
C ILE A 315 -0.71 -11.27 11.82
N GLU A 316 -1.35 -12.39 12.18
CA GLU A 316 -0.72 -13.71 12.18
C GLU A 316 -0.72 -14.39 10.82
N ALA A 317 -1.45 -13.85 9.83
CA ALA A 317 -1.49 -14.39 8.48
C ALA A 317 -0.11 -14.30 7.84
N ARG A 318 0.64 -15.40 7.92
CA ARG A 318 1.94 -15.53 7.26
C ARG A 318 1.70 -15.83 5.79
N VAL A 319 1.86 -14.80 4.97
CA VAL A 319 1.88 -14.97 3.52
C VAL A 319 3.29 -15.37 3.09
N ALA A 320 3.36 -16.35 2.18
CA ALA A 320 4.63 -16.92 1.73
C ALA A 320 5.21 -16.12 0.55
N ALA A 321 4.35 -15.58 -0.33
CA ALA A 321 4.79 -14.79 -1.46
C ALA A 321 5.68 -13.60 -1.05
N PRO A 322 6.86 -13.45 -1.68
CA PRO A 322 7.65 -12.24 -1.55
C PRO A 322 6.90 -11.02 -2.10
N LEU A 323 6.82 -9.93 -1.33
CA LEU A 323 6.03 -8.76 -1.71
C LEU A 323 6.50 -8.10 -3.01
N ALA A 324 7.79 -8.19 -3.34
CA ALA A 324 8.29 -7.73 -4.63
C ALA A 324 7.67 -8.50 -5.81
N GLU A 325 7.43 -9.80 -5.67
CA GLU A 325 6.80 -10.62 -6.72
C GLU A 325 5.33 -10.27 -6.90
N VAL A 326 4.61 -10.08 -5.78
CA VAL A 326 3.23 -9.58 -5.76
C VAL A 326 3.16 -8.21 -6.44
N ALA A 327 4.11 -7.32 -6.14
CA ALA A 327 4.15 -5.97 -6.69
C ALA A 327 4.43 -5.98 -8.21
N ALA A 328 5.35 -6.83 -8.67
CA ALA A 328 5.61 -7.00 -10.10
C ALA A 328 4.36 -7.47 -10.86
N ARG A 329 3.58 -8.40 -10.30
CA ARG A 329 2.33 -8.84 -10.92
C ARG A 329 1.32 -7.71 -11.03
N VAL A 330 1.16 -6.92 -9.96
CA VAL A 330 0.23 -5.78 -9.94
C VAL A 330 0.64 -4.72 -10.96
N VAL A 331 1.91 -4.35 -10.98
CA VAL A 331 2.46 -3.39 -11.94
C VAL A 331 2.31 -3.90 -13.38
N GLY A 332 2.61 -5.17 -13.64
CA GLY A 332 2.45 -5.77 -14.97
C GLY A 332 1.01 -5.70 -15.47
N ALA A 333 0.03 -5.89 -14.60
CA ALA A 333 -1.38 -5.72 -14.95
C ALA A 333 -1.77 -4.26 -15.21
N MET A 334 -1.25 -3.30 -14.44
CA MET A 334 -1.45 -1.87 -14.71
C MET A 334 -0.86 -1.46 -16.08
N GLN A 335 0.31 -1.99 -16.41
CA GLN A 335 0.98 -1.77 -17.70
C GLN A 335 0.22 -2.39 -18.86
N ALA A 336 -0.22 -3.64 -18.72
CA ALA A 336 -1.02 -4.33 -19.74
C ALA A 336 -2.33 -3.60 -20.04
N ALA A 337 -2.89 -2.90 -19.03
CA ALA A 337 -4.07 -2.06 -19.19
C ALA A 337 -3.75 -0.61 -19.62
N ALA A 338 -2.49 -0.29 -19.94
CA ALA A 338 -2.01 1.04 -20.28
C ALA A 338 -2.38 2.14 -19.26
N GLN A 339 -2.42 1.78 -17.98
CA GLN A 339 -2.87 2.68 -16.91
C GLN A 339 -1.75 3.52 -16.30
N LEU A 340 -0.48 3.13 -16.49
CA LEU A 340 0.63 3.90 -15.93
C LEU A 340 0.91 5.12 -16.81
N PRO A 341 0.78 6.35 -16.26
CA PRO A 341 1.11 7.54 -17.03
C PRO A 341 2.61 7.62 -17.29
N VAL A 342 3.00 8.37 -18.33
CA VAL A 342 4.40 8.75 -18.52
C VAL A 342 4.84 9.56 -17.28
N PRO A 343 5.92 9.17 -16.59
CA PRO A 343 6.39 9.90 -15.42
C PRO A 343 6.79 11.33 -15.80
N ARG A 344 6.09 12.34 -15.25
CA ARG A 344 6.40 13.77 -15.44
C ARG A 344 7.30 14.36 -14.36
N LEU A 345 8.06 13.53 -13.65
CA LEU A 345 8.96 14.04 -12.61
C LEU A 345 10.08 14.87 -13.25
N ALA A 346 10.08 16.17 -12.96
CA ALA A 346 11.21 17.06 -13.22
C ALA A 346 12.34 16.69 -12.25
N TYR A 347 13.23 15.84 -12.71
CA TYR A 347 14.50 15.58 -12.04
C TYR A 347 15.39 16.82 -12.26
N THR A 348 15.95 17.38 -11.18
CA THR A 348 16.75 18.61 -11.20
C THR A 348 17.78 18.55 -12.34
N GLY A 349 17.64 19.42 -13.36
CA GLY A 349 18.54 19.48 -14.52
C GLY A 349 17.86 19.66 -15.88
N GLN A 350 16.54 19.43 -15.97
CA GLN A 350 15.72 19.82 -17.12
C GLN A 350 14.39 20.34 -16.57
N GLU A 351 14.41 21.52 -15.94
CA GLU A 351 13.29 22.41 -16.18
C GLU A 351 13.38 22.67 -17.68
N GLY A 352 12.53 21.99 -18.46
CA GLY A 352 12.14 22.61 -19.71
C GLY A 352 11.76 24.02 -19.31
N GLU A 353 12.37 25.00 -19.94
CA GLU A 353 11.72 26.29 -20.08
C GLU A 353 10.37 25.98 -20.76
N GLU A 354 9.40 25.54 -19.96
CA GLU A 354 7.98 25.66 -20.24
C GLU A 354 7.79 27.18 -20.26
N GLY A 355 8.24 27.77 -21.37
CA GLY A 355 7.79 29.10 -21.73
C GLY A 355 6.28 29.04 -21.61
N GLU A 356 5.73 29.97 -20.85
CA GLU A 356 4.33 30.35 -20.84
C GLU A 356 3.93 30.82 -22.25
N GLU A 357 4.12 30.01 -23.29
CA GLU A 357 3.41 30.16 -24.55
C GLU A 357 2.00 29.61 -24.32
N GLU A 358 1.23 30.39 -23.56
CA GLU A 358 -0.22 30.40 -23.62
C GLU A 358 -0.62 30.59 -25.10
N GLY A 359 -0.90 29.48 -25.77
CA GLY A 359 -1.64 29.49 -27.04
C GLY A 359 -0.91 28.87 -28.21
N GLN A 360 -0.88 27.53 -28.26
CA GLN A 360 -1.18 26.76 -29.49
C GLN A 360 -1.30 25.27 -29.16
N GLU A 361 -2.45 24.89 -28.61
CA GLU A 361 -2.80 23.49 -28.28
C GLU A 361 -3.20 22.64 -29.50
N GLN A 362 -2.77 22.99 -30.71
CA GLN A 362 -3.17 22.26 -31.92
C GLN A 362 -1.99 21.92 -32.81
N GLY A 363 -1.54 20.67 -32.70
CA GLY A 363 -1.18 19.90 -33.89
C GLY A 363 0.29 19.68 -34.18
N GLN A 364 1.09 19.28 -33.18
CA GLN A 364 2.36 18.60 -33.47
C GLN A 364 2.75 17.61 -32.36
N GLN A 365 2.04 16.48 -32.31
CA GLN A 365 2.64 15.23 -31.82
C GLN A 365 3.78 14.88 -32.78
N ALA A 366 4.99 15.36 -32.47
CA ALA A 366 6.20 14.96 -33.15
C ALA A 366 6.27 13.43 -33.14
N ALA A 367 6.53 12.84 -34.30
CA ALA A 367 6.64 11.40 -34.51
C ALA A 367 7.72 10.82 -33.58
N VAL A 368 7.30 10.36 -32.41
CA VAL A 368 8.08 9.48 -31.54
C VAL A 368 8.28 8.21 -32.36
N SER A 369 9.53 7.92 -32.71
CA SER A 369 9.93 6.74 -33.45
C SER A 369 9.29 5.47 -32.88
N ASP A 370 8.85 4.55 -33.76
CA ASP A 370 8.20 3.24 -33.49
C ASP A 370 9.01 2.26 -32.59
N ALA A 371 10.01 2.72 -31.85
CA ALA A 371 10.63 1.96 -30.78
C ALA A 371 9.61 1.78 -29.66
N ALA A 372 9.09 0.55 -29.52
CA ALA A 372 8.13 0.07 -28.51
C ALA A 372 7.89 1.07 -27.35
N PRO A 373 6.88 1.97 -27.46
CA PRO A 373 6.76 3.16 -26.61
C PRO A 373 6.45 2.89 -25.13
N ASN A 374 6.30 1.62 -24.75
CA ASN A 374 5.79 1.21 -23.45
C ASN A 374 6.62 0.08 -22.85
N ASP A 375 7.94 0.08 -23.01
CA ASP A 375 8.78 -0.64 -22.04
C ASP A 375 9.05 0.30 -20.84
N PRO A 376 8.24 0.25 -19.77
CA PRO A 376 8.45 1.04 -18.56
C PRO A 376 9.70 0.65 -17.80
N ASP A 377 10.43 -0.39 -18.20
CA ASP A 377 11.80 -0.67 -17.75
C ASP A 377 12.86 -0.02 -18.65
N HIS A 378 12.52 0.38 -19.88
CA HIS A 378 13.32 1.27 -20.71
C HIS A 378 13.07 2.73 -20.31
N ASP A 379 13.90 3.23 -19.39
CA ASP A 379 13.93 4.66 -19.12
C ASP A 379 14.75 5.36 -20.21
N PRO A 380 14.20 6.29 -21.01
CA PRO A 380 14.97 7.02 -22.02
C PRO A 380 16.05 7.92 -21.42
N ARG A 381 16.03 8.13 -20.09
CA ARG A 381 17.04 8.94 -19.37
C ARG A 381 18.37 8.20 -19.20
N ASP A 382 19.44 8.97 -19.04
CA ASP A 382 20.81 8.48 -18.92
C ASP A 382 20.93 7.39 -17.82
N PRO A 383 21.23 6.12 -18.17
CA PRO A 383 21.39 5.04 -17.19
C PRO A 383 22.61 5.26 -16.27
N ALA A 384 23.53 6.17 -16.62
CA ALA A 384 24.65 6.54 -15.76
C ALA A 384 24.28 7.58 -14.68
N GLN A 385 23.06 8.14 -14.67
CA GLN A 385 22.65 9.11 -13.66
C GLN A 385 21.89 8.43 -12.50
N LEU A 386 22.35 8.62 -11.27
CA LEU A 386 21.65 8.15 -10.07
C LEU A 386 20.39 9.00 -9.82
N ARG A 387 19.24 8.50 -10.27
CA ARG A 387 17.91 9.05 -9.95
C ARG A 387 17.47 8.72 -8.52
N VAL A 388 17.29 9.76 -7.70
CA VAL A 388 16.85 9.69 -6.30
C VAL A 388 15.49 10.37 -6.18
N LEU A 389 14.49 9.64 -5.69
CA LEU A 389 13.16 10.19 -5.41
C LEU A 389 13.01 10.34 -3.89
N ILE A 390 12.80 11.56 -3.42
CA ILE A 390 12.64 11.89 -2.01
C ILE A 390 11.16 12.09 -1.71
N GLU A 391 10.64 11.41 -0.71
CA GLU A 391 9.30 11.64 -0.21
C GLU A 391 9.19 13.05 0.39
N SER A 392 8.30 13.85 -0.18
CA SER A 392 7.78 15.05 0.47
C SER A 392 6.57 14.69 1.31
N ARG A 393 6.45 15.30 2.48
CA ARG A 393 5.24 15.25 3.31
C ARG A 393 4.81 16.67 3.63
N HIS A 394 3.52 16.86 3.80
CA HIS A 394 2.92 18.15 4.14
C HIS A 394 1.99 18.07 5.36
N GLY A 395 2.14 17.00 6.16
CA GLY A 395 1.32 16.74 7.34
C GLY A 395 1.93 17.29 8.64
N PRO A 396 1.32 16.97 9.78
CA PRO A 396 1.72 17.53 11.08
C PRO A 396 2.95 16.83 11.71
N VAL A 397 3.53 15.82 11.04
CA VAL A 397 4.62 14.99 11.57
C VAL A 397 5.54 14.54 10.44
N ARG A 398 6.79 14.16 10.73
CA ARG A 398 7.69 13.45 9.80
C ARG A 398 8.01 14.18 8.50
N ASN A 399 8.12 15.51 8.55
CA ASN A 399 8.45 16.32 7.37
C ASN A 399 9.95 16.54 7.29
N ILE A 400 10.50 16.61 6.08
CA ILE A 400 11.85 17.10 5.84
C ILE A 400 11.73 18.61 5.63
N LYS A 401 11.97 19.40 6.68
CA LYS A 401 11.70 20.85 6.70
C LYS A 401 12.65 21.65 5.79
N ASN A 402 13.74 21.03 5.36
CA ASN A 402 14.72 21.60 4.43
C ASN A 402 14.86 20.77 3.14
N LEU A 403 13.75 20.23 2.64
CA LEU A 403 13.74 19.40 1.43
C LEU A 403 14.37 20.10 0.22
N GLN A 404 14.10 21.40 0.03
CA GLN A 404 14.67 22.16 -1.07
C GLN A 404 16.21 22.21 -1.02
N ASP A 405 16.79 22.46 0.16
CA ASP A 405 18.25 22.46 0.35
C ASP A 405 18.88 21.12 -0.08
N LEU A 406 18.17 20.00 0.10
CA LEU A 406 18.66 18.68 -0.34
C LEU A 406 18.61 18.53 -1.87
N LEU A 407 17.55 19.04 -2.51
CA LEU A 407 17.43 19.03 -3.98
C LEU A 407 18.51 19.91 -4.61
N ASP A 408 18.74 21.09 -4.06
CA ASP A 408 19.78 22.03 -4.51
C ASP A 408 21.17 21.43 -4.33
N ALA A 409 21.43 20.76 -3.20
CA ALA A 409 22.69 20.07 -2.97
C ALA A 409 22.91 18.88 -3.92
N CYS A 410 21.86 18.16 -4.32
CA CYS A 410 21.98 17.14 -5.36
C CYS A 410 22.39 17.76 -6.72
N LYS A 411 21.76 18.89 -7.09
CA LYS A 411 22.10 19.62 -8.31
C LYS A 411 23.56 20.08 -8.29
N GLU A 412 23.98 20.72 -7.21
CA GLU A 412 25.37 21.16 -7.03
C GLU A 412 26.35 19.98 -7.06
N ALA A 413 26.03 18.87 -6.38
CA ALA A 413 26.87 17.67 -6.40
C ALA A 413 27.03 17.09 -7.80
N ASN A 414 25.95 17.10 -8.60
CA ASN A 414 25.98 16.68 -9.99
C ASN A 414 26.88 17.60 -10.84
N GLU A 415 26.73 18.91 -10.73
CA GLU A 415 27.56 19.92 -11.42
C GLU A 415 29.05 19.78 -11.04
N ARG A 416 29.33 19.34 -9.81
CA ARG A 416 30.69 19.06 -9.31
C ARG A 416 31.22 17.67 -9.67
N GLY A 417 30.52 16.91 -10.53
CA GLY A 417 30.97 15.61 -11.01
C GLY A 417 30.73 14.48 -10.01
N PHE A 418 29.52 14.40 -9.43
CA PHE A 418 29.10 13.27 -8.60
C PHE A 418 29.41 11.94 -9.30
N SER A 419 30.02 11.02 -8.57
CA SER A 419 30.24 9.65 -9.04
C SER A 419 30.24 8.69 -7.87
N ALA A 420 29.58 7.54 -8.05
CA ALA A 420 29.50 6.47 -7.07
C ALA A 420 29.05 5.17 -7.73
N GLY A 421 29.82 4.09 -7.53
CA GLY A 421 29.57 2.81 -8.21
C GLY A 421 29.62 2.97 -9.72
N GLY A 422 28.54 2.57 -10.40
CA GLY A 422 28.38 2.74 -11.85
C GLY A 422 27.83 4.11 -12.28
N PHE A 423 27.44 4.97 -11.35
CA PHE A 423 26.79 6.24 -11.64
C PHE A 423 27.82 7.38 -11.77
N ARG A 424 27.65 8.21 -12.80
CA ARG A 424 28.50 9.38 -13.16
C ARG A 424 27.79 10.72 -12.96
N GLY A 425 26.64 10.70 -12.30
CA GLY A 425 25.86 11.87 -11.94
C GLY A 425 24.79 11.49 -10.93
N VAL A 426 24.12 12.50 -10.39
CA VAL A 426 22.98 12.34 -9.49
C VAL A 426 21.89 13.30 -9.93
N SER A 427 20.63 12.88 -9.80
CA SER A 427 19.51 13.80 -9.91
C SER A 427 18.45 13.44 -8.89
N CYS A 428 17.97 14.46 -8.19
CA CYS A 428 16.99 14.31 -7.13
C CYS A 428 15.67 14.91 -7.59
N ALA A 429 14.58 14.27 -7.21
CA ALA A 429 13.23 14.78 -7.35
C ALA A 429 12.48 14.55 -6.05
N ALA A 430 11.42 15.32 -5.81
CA ALA A 430 10.52 15.10 -4.69
C ALA A 430 9.13 14.71 -5.17
N THR A 431 8.44 13.87 -4.42
CA THR A 431 7.01 13.64 -4.62
C THR A 431 6.30 13.42 -3.29
N SER A 432 5.06 13.88 -3.19
CA SER A 432 4.19 13.54 -2.07
C SER A 432 3.46 12.23 -2.35
N PHE A 433 3.62 11.26 -1.44
CA PHE A 433 2.73 10.10 -1.35
C PHE A 433 1.56 10.35 -0.39
N ALA A 434 1.55 11.50 0.28
CA ALA A 434 0.43 11.95 1.10
C ALA A 434 -0.56 12.69 0.19
N ASP A 435 -1.73 12.08 -0.03
CA ASP A 435 -2.87 12.71 -0.70
C ASP A 435 -4.03 12.92 0.30
N ALA A 436 -3.72 13.00 1.59
CA ALA A 436 -4.71 12.84 2.64
C ALA A 436 -5.22 14.17 3.21
N ALA A 437 -4.69 15.32 2.80
CA ALA A 437 -5.31 16.62 3.08
C ALA A 437 -6.71 16.74 2.43
N THR A 438 -7.02 15.93 1.41
CA THR A 438 -8.32 15.97 0.71
C THR A 438 -9.16 14.69 0.87
N GLY A 439 -8.63 13.64 1.50
CA GLY A 439 -9.34 12.36 1.66
C GLY A 439 -9.60 11.62 0.33
N ARG A 440 -8.92 11.98 -0.76
CA ARG A 440 -9.10 11.38 -2.09
C ARG A 440 -7.73 11.09 -2.72
N VAL A 441 -7.13 9.94 -2.42
CA VAL A 441 -6.11 9.36 -3.30
C VAL A 441 -6.84 9.03 -4.60
N SER A 442 -6.81 9.89 -5.62
CA SER A 442 -7.45 9.55 -6.89
C SER A 442 -6.73 8.36 -7.54
N ARG A 443 -7.44 7.62 -8.38
CA ARG A 443 -6.85 6.53 -9.16
C ARG A 443 -5.64 7.03 -9.96
N ALA A 444 -5.79 8.17 -10.63
CA ALA A 444 -4.74 8.81 -11.42
C ALA A 444 -3.50 9.11 -10.56
N ARG A 445 -3.68 9.73 -9.39
CA ARG A 445 -2.59 10.08 -8.48
C ARG A 445 -1.81 8.86 -8.00
N PHE A 446 -2.50 7.79 -7.63
CA PHE A 446 -1.84 6.53 -7.26
C PHE A 446 -1.00 5.99 -8.43
N LEU A 447 -1.54 5.97 -9.65
CA LEU A 447 -0.82 5.51 -10.84
C LEU A 447 0.39 6.40 -11.14
N SER A 448 0.27 7.73 -10.97
CA SER A 448 1.39 8.66 -11.07
C SER A 448 2.47 8.38 -10.02
N ASN A 449 2.10 8.05 -8.78
CA ASN A 449 3.04 7.68 -7.73
C ASN A 449 3.78 6.37 -8.05
N VAL A 450 3.07 5.35 -8.55
CA VAL A 450 3.69 4.10 -9.02
C VAL A 450 4.65 4.38 -10.17
N ALA A 451 4.22 5.16 -11.17
CA ALA A 451 5.05 5.53 -12.31
C ALA A 451 6.30 6.30 -11.87
N ALA A 452 6.15 7.30 -10.99
CA ALA A 452 7.22 8.08 -10.39
C ALA A 452 8.25 7.19 -9.68
N VAL A 453 7.81 6.32 -8.78
CA VAL A 453 8.72 5.43 -8.02
C VAL A 453 9.46 4.48 -8.95
N ARG A 454 8.79 3.96 -9.99
CA ARG A 454 9.44 3.08 -10.98
C ARG A 454 10.56 3.75 -11.76
N THR A 455 10.63 5.08 -11.78
CA THR A 455 11.76 5.80 -12.40
C THR A 455 12.99 5.86 -11.51
N ALA A 456 12.84 5.71 -10.21
CA ALA A 456 13.93 5.96 -9.25
C ALA A 456 14.86 4.74 -9.12
N HIS A 457 16.15 5.00 -8.93
CA HIS A 457 17.09 4.00 -8.41
C HIS A 457 17.03 3.97 -6.88
N VAL A 458 16.87 5.14 -6.24
CA VAL A 458 16.78 5.24 -4.79
C VAL A 458 15.50 5.95 -4.42
N LEU A 459 14.67 5.32 -3.59
CA LEU A 459 13.55 5.95 -2.93
C LEU A 459 13.97 6.31 -1.50
N VAL A 460 13.97 7.60 -1.17
CA VAL A 460 14.24 8.11 0.19
C VAL A 460 12.91 8.47 0.84
N VAL A 461 12.63 7.91 2.01
CA VAL A 461 11.36 8.14 2.73
C VAL A 461 11.62 8.38 4.20
N VAL A 462 10.77 9.17 4.86
CA VAL A 462 10.75 9.20 6.33
C VAL A 462 9.95 8.00 6.81
N HIS A 463 10.46 7.29 7.82
CA HIS A 463 9.85 6.08 8.37
C HIS A 463 8.31 6.20 8.48
N GLY A 464 7.60 5.26 7.88
CA GLY A 464 6.14 5.26 7.85
C GLY A 464 5.53 4.56 6.65
N ALA A 465 4.24 4.82 6.43
CA ALA A 465 3.48 4.18 5.37
C ALA A 465 3.99 4.51 3.97
N GLY A 466 4.58 5.70 3.74
CA GLY A 466 5.13 6.06 2.43
C GLY A 466 6.25 5.13 1.95
N ALA A 467 6.96 4.49 2.87
CA ALA A 467 7.99 3.51 2.56
C ALA A 467 7.48 2.25 1.87
N THR A 468 6.18 1.97 1.94
CA THR A 468 5.55 0.85 1.23
C THR A 468 5.53 1.05 -0.29
N ASN A 469 5.68 2.30 -0.75
CA ASN A 469 5.89 2.57 -2.16
C ASN A 469 7.18 1.97 -2.70
N SER A 470 8.15 1.61 -1.85
CA SER A 470 9.37 0.92 -2.27
C SER A 470 9.11 -0.39 -3.02
N TRP A 471 7.98 -1.06 -2.81
CA TRP A 471 7.63 -2.28 -3.55
C TRP A 471 7.40 -2.03 -5.04
N TRP A 472 7.14 -0.78 -5.43
CA TRP A 472 6.99 -0.36 -6.82
C TRP A 472 8.32 -0.07 -7.51
N LEU A 473 9.44 -0.02 -6.77
CA LEU A 473 10.76 0.16 -7.38
C LEU A 473 11.07 -0.96 -8.37
N ARG A 474 11.92 -0.65 -9.35
CA ARG A 474 12.47 -1.68 -10.25
C ARG A 474 13.28 -2.69 -9.44
N GLN A 475 13.22 -3.95 -9.86
CA GLN A 475 13.91 -5.02 -9.15
C GLN A 475 15.34 -5.17 -9.68
N GLY A 476 16.27 -5.52 -8.78
CA GLY A 476 17.66 -5.85 -9.09
C GLY A 476 18.67 -4.72 -8.88
N SER A 477 18.26 -3.46 -9.10
CA SER A 477 19.15 -2.29 -9.05
C SER A 477 18.55 -1.06 -8.35
N SER A 478 17.54 -1.26 -7.51
CA SER A 478 16.94 -0.17 -6.74
C SER A 478 17.05 -0.37 -5.22
N ALA A 479 17.01 0.75 -4.49
CA ALA A 479 17.07 0.80 -3.04
C ALA A 479 15.95 1.62 -2.41
N LEU A 480 15.53 1.18 -1.23
CA LEU A 480 14.84 2.00 -0.25
C LEU A 480 15.86 2.53 0.76
N VAL A 481 15.87 3.84 0.97
CA VAL A 481 16.53 4.51 2.11
C VAL A 481 15.46 5.00 3.07
N GLU A 482 15.37 4.36 4.23
CA GLU A 482 14.47 4.78 5.30
C GLU A 482 15.17 5.77 6.25
N LEU A 483 14.72 7.01 6.28
CA LEU A 483 15.12 8.01 7.26
C LEU A 483 14.40 7.74 8.59
N ARG A 484 15.16 7.57 9.66
CA ARG A 484 14.65 7.27 11.00
C ARG A 484 14.91 8.46 11.93
N PRO A 485 13.88 9.21 12.32
CA PRO A 485 14.10 10.46 13.03
C PRO A 485 14.62 10.27 14.45
N CYS A 486 15.60 11.08 14.85
CA CYS A 486 15.81 11.52 16.22
C CYS A 486 15.83 10.40 17.28
N LEU A 487 16.82 9.53 17.18
CA LEU A 487 17.01 8.35 18.03
C LEU A 487 15.96 7.24 17.83
N PHE A 488 15.02 7.37 16.89
CA PHE A 488 14.01 6.34 16.64
C PHE A 488 14.64 5.02 16.21
N GLY A 489 15.69 5.10 15.38
CA GLY A 489 16.41 3.92 14.91
C GLY A 489 17.45 3.36 15.89
N THR A 490 17.73 4.05 17.00
CA THR A 490 18.65 3.58 18.05
C THR A 490 17.89 3.21 19.31
N LYS A 491 17.31 4.20 20.01
CA LYS A 491 16.56 4.02 21.26
C LYS A 491 15.32 3.13 21.10
N TYR A 492 14.68 3.17 19.92
CA TYR A 492 13.46 2.42 19.63
C TYR A 492 13.59 1.44 18.44
N ALA A 493 14.81 1.04 18.10
CA ALA A 493 15.17 0.27 16.90
C ALA A 493 14.25 -0.95 16.62
N SER A 494 13.80 -1.64 17.68
CA SER A 494 12.89 -2.80 17.55
C SER A 494 11.63 -2.54 16.74
N TRP A 495 11.17 -1.28 16.67
CA TRP A 495 10.00 -0.92 15.88
C TRP A 495 10.31 -0.76 14.38
N PRO A 496 11.15 0.18 13.93
CA PRO A 496 11.45 0.33 12.50
C PRO A 496 12.02 -0.95 11.87
N ASP A 497 12.68 -1.79 12.66
CA ASP A 497 13.28 -3.04 12.17
C ASP A 497 12.30 -4.20 12.00
N LYS A 498 11.09 -4.10 12.56
CA LYS A 498 10.15 -5.22 12.62
C LYS A 498 9.50 -5.53 11.28
N TYR A 499 9.34 -4.53 10.42
CA TYR A 499 8.45 -4.63 9.26
C TYR A 499 9.20 -4.59 7.93
N LEU A 500 9.64 -3.43 7.45
CA LEU A 500 10.18 -3.29 6.10
C LEU A 500 11.45 -4.11 5.85
N PRO A 501 12.49 -4.10 6.71
CA PRO A 501 13.71 -4.84 6.40
C PRO A 501 13.44 -6.34 6.22
N PRO A 502 12.69 -7.04 7.10
CA PRO A 502 12.31 -8.43 6.87
C PRO A 502 11.51 -8.66 5.57
N GLN A 503 10.65 -7.73 5.16
CA GLN A 503 9.88 -7.89 3.92
C GLN A 503 10.76 -7.78 2.66
N HIS A 504 11.73 -6.88 2.66
CA HIS A 504 12.72 -6.80 1.58
C HIS A 504 13.66 -8.01 1.55
N GLN A 505 14.08 -8.50 2.72
CA GLN A 505 14.89 -9.73 2.83
C GLN A 505 14.15 -10.97 2.33
N LYS A 506 12.85 -11.13 2.65
CA LYS A 506 12.02 -12.20 2.09
C LYS A 506 11.94 -12.16 0.57
N SER A 507 12.07 -10.97 -0.01
CA SER A 507 12.16 -10.74 -1.45
C SER A 507 13.57 -10.92 -2.00
N ARG A 508 14.47 -11.59 -1.27
CA ARG A 508 15.88 -11.84 -1.63
C ARG A 508 16.60 -10.55 -2.02
N ASP A 509 16.26 -9.45 -1.35
CA ASP A 509 16.84 -8.13 -1.59
C ASP A 509 16.73 -7.65 -3.05
N ARG A 510 15.70 -8.12 -3.79
CA ARG A 510 15.34 -7.60 -5.12
C ARG A 510 15.20 -6.08 -5.11
N ILE A 511 14.78 -5.53 -3.97
CA ILE A 511 14.88 -4.11 -3.63
C ILE A 511 15.71 -4.05 -2.37
N ARG A 512 16.79 -3.29 -2.40
CA ARG A 512 17.79 -3.24 -1.32
C ARG A 512 17.34 -2.29 -0.24
N PHE A 513 17.40 -2.72 1.01
CA PHE A 513 17.02 -1.88 2.15
C PHE A 513 18.26 -1.23 2.78
N PHE A 514 18.14 0.07 3.07
CA PHE A 514 19.08 0.88 3.83
C PHE A 514 18.30 1.73 4.83
N ALA A 515 18.95 2.09 5.94
CA ALA A 515 18.39 3.03 6.90
C ALA A 515 19.40 4.12 7.26
N LEU A 516 18.91 5.35 7.39
CA LEU A 516 19.69 6.49 7.84
C LEU A 516 19.08 7.02 9.14
N ASN A 517 19.76 6.75 10.24
CA ASN A 517 19.34 7.15 11.58
C ASN A 517 19.85 8.57 11.86
N VAL A 518 18.94 9.47 12.20
CA VAL A 518 19.29 10.85 12.55
C VAL A 518 19.48 10.93 14.07
N GLU A 519 20.73 11.02 14.51
CA GLU A 519 21.10 11.03 15.93
C GLU A 519 21.50 12.42 16.43
N ASP A 520 21.83 13.33 15.50
CA ASP A 520 22.13 14.73 15.76
C ASP A 520 20.87 15.51 16.16
N PRO A 521 20.78 16.01 17.41
CA PRO A 521 19.61 16.77 17.86
C PRO A 521 19.41 18.08 17.08
N ASP A 522 20.44 18.64 16.45
CA ASP A 522 20.32 19.87 15.64
C ASP A 522 19.60 19.63 14.31
N GLN A 523 19.47 18.37 13.90
CA GLN A 523 18.75 17.94 12.69
C GLN A 523 17.33 17.47 13.01
N CYS A 524 16.87 17.71 14.24
CA CYS A 524 15.62 17.20 14.80
C CYS A 524 14.71 18.32 15.26
N GLU A 525 13.46 18.28 14.83
CA GLU A 525 12.44 19.23 15.25
C GLU A 525 11.19 18.47 15.71
N ASN A 526 10.53 18.94 16.78
CA ASN A 526 9.30 18.30 17.28
C ASN A 526 8.23 18.30 16.19
N GLY A 527 7.46 17.22 16.07
CA GLY A 527 6.27 17.21 15.22
C GLY A 527 5.26 18.27 15.68
N ASP A 528 4.43 18.79 14.78
CA ASP A 528 3.41 19.80 15.10
C ASP A 528 2.41 19.28 16.17
N ILE A 529 2.11 17.97 16.19
CA ILE A 529 1.28 17.34 17.24
C ILE A 529 2.00 17.38 18.61
N GLU A 530 3.28 17.03 18.63
CA GLU A 530 4.10 17.06 19.84
C GLU A 530 4.22 18.49 20.37
N ALA A 531 4.48 19.45 19.49
CA ALA A 531 4.49 20.87 19.81
C ALA A 531 3.14 21.34 20.37
N GLY A 532 2.01 20.93 19.78
CA GLY A 532 0.66 21.24 20.26
C GLY A 532 0.37 20.69 21.66
N LEU A 533 0.81 19.47 21.98
CA LEU A 533 0.69 18.91 23.33
C LEU A 533 1.50 19.71 24.35
N PHE A 534 2.73 20.08 24.01
CA PHE A 534 3.58 20.90 24.89
C PHE A 534 3.01 22.31 25.10
N ASN A 535 2.38 22.87 24.08
CA ASN A 535 1.68 24.14 24.13
C ASN A 535 0.26 24.03 24.73
N LYS A 536 -0.14 22.85 25.20
CA LYS A 536 -1.47 22.54 25.79
C LYS A 536 -2.66 22.84 24.87
N THR A 537 -2.45 22.93 23.55
CA THR A 537 -3.54 23.08 22.57
C THR A 537 -4.24 21.74 22.30
N LEU A 538 -3.59 20.63 22.67
CA LEU A 538 -4.15 19.27 22.63
C LEU A 538 -4.25 18.68 24.05
N ALA A 539 -5.38 18.03 24.35
CA ALA A 539 -5.60 17.42 25.66
C ALA A 539 -4.70 16.19 25.88
N LYS A 540 -3.97 16.12 27.00
CA LYS A 540 -3.05 15.01 27.31
C LYS A 540 -3.71 13.62 27.28
N GLY A 541 -5.02 13.53 27.53
CA GLY A 541 -5.78 12.29 27.48
C GLY A 541 -6.24 11.84 26.10
N SER A 542 -6.04 12.66 25.05
CA SER A 542 -6.49 12.32 23.69
C SER A 542 -5.56 11.36 22.96
N LEU A 543 -4.33 11.15 23.47
CA LEU A 543 -3.33 10.29 22.84
C LEU A 543 -2.84 9.22 23.82
N THR A 544 -2.82 7.97 23.34
CA THR A 544 -2.26 6.82 24.04
C THR A 544 -0.78 6.60 23.69
N TRP A 545 -0.08 7.66 23.28
CA TRP A 545 1.27 7.59 22.72
C TRP A 545 2.31 7.41 23.81
N ASP A 546 3.22 6.47 23.58
CA ASP A 546 4.47 6.41 24.33
C ASP A 546 5.55 7.30 23.67
N GLN A 547 6.72 7.38 24.30
CA GLN A 547 7.83 8.21 23.80
C GLN A 547 8.37 7.78 22.43
N SER A 548 8.12 6.55 21.97
CA SER A 548 8.58 6.07 20.68
C SER A 548 7.77 6.68 19.53
N PHE A 549 6.49 6.98 19.73
CA PHE A 549 5.68 7.71 18.75
C PHE A 549 6.21 9.13 18.55
N PHE A 550 6.56 9.84 19.63
CA PHE A 550 7.15 11.17 19.53
C PHE A 550 8.48 11.15 18.78
N ALA A 551 9.39 10.22 19.10
CA ALA A 551 10.64 10.08 18.37
C ALA A 551 10.42 9.77 16.88
N ARG A 552 9.49 8.85 16.56
CA ARG A 552 9.09 8.52 15.19
C ARG A 552 8.54 9.73 14.42
N ASP A 553 7.77 10.58 15.10
CA ASP A 553 6.95 11.62 14.48
C ASP A 553 7.62 13.00 14.36
N LYS A 554 8.87 13.12 14.79
CA LYS A 554 9.68 14.34 14.61
C LYS A 554 9.89 14.70 13.14
N HIS A 555 9.98 15.98 12.88
CA HIS A 555 10.46 16.50 11.62
C HIS A 555 11.99 16.46 11.57
N LEU A 556 12.53 16.50 10.35
CA LEU A 556 13.96 16.43 10.07
C LEU A 556 14.44 17.70 9.37
N ARG A 557 15.65 18.14 9.74
CA ARG A 557 16.44 19.14 9.02
C ARG A 557 17.79 18.54 8.66
N LEU A 558 17.86 17.79 7.58
CA LEU A 558 19.04 17.00 7.23
C LEU A 558 20.18 17.89 6.74
N ARG A 559 21.41 17.66 7.21
CA ARG A 559 22.60 18.31 6.63
C ARG A 559 22.88 17.70 5.25
N PRO A 560 22.95 18.50 4.17
CA PRO A 560 23.07 17.95 2.82
C PRO A 560 24.32 17.10 2.58
N GLY A 561 25.46 17.52 3.14
CA GLY A 561 26.73 16.82 2.97
C GLY A 561 26.71 15.34 3.41
N PRO A 562 26.47 15.05 4.71
CA PRO A 562 26.37 13.67 5.20
C PRO A 562 25.27 12.85 4.51
N PHE A 563 24.14 13.47 4.15
CA PHE A 563 23.08 12.83 3.39
C PHE A 563 23.57 12.36 2.01
N LEU A 564 24.23 13.24 1.25
CA LEU A 564 24.84 12.90 -0.04
C LEU A 564 25.97 11.87 0.10
N GLY A 565 26.76 11.94 1.18
CA GLY A 565 27.75 10.93 1.53
C GLY A 565 27.14 9.54 1.68
N PHE A 566 25.99 9.45 2.37
CA PHE A 566 25.25 8.21 2.49
C PHE A 566 24.67 7.73 1.15
N LEU A 567 24.14 8.65 0.32
CA LEU A 567 23.68 8.31 -1.03
C LEU A 567 24.80 7.76 -1.92
N ARG A 568 26.03 8.29 -1.82
CA ARG A 568 27.20 7.70 -2.52
C ARG A 568 27.45 6.26 -2.09
N HIS A 569 27.37 5.97 -0.79
CA HIS A 569 27.51 4.59 -0.29
C HIS A 569 26.40 3.68 -0.83
N VAL A 570 25.14 4.13 -0.82
CA VAL A 570 24.02 3.38 -1.40
C VAL A 570 24.24 3.12 -2.90
N ALA A 571 24.59 4.15 -3.66
CA ALA A 571 24.83 4.07 -5.09
C ALA A 571 26.01 3.15 -5.46
N ALA A 572 27.08 3.17 -4.65
CA ALA A 572 28.22 2.27 -4.81
C ALA A 572 27.82 0.80 -4.69
N LEU A 573 26.79 0.51 -3.90
CA LEU A 573 26.29 -0.84 -3.76
C LEU A 573 25.34 -1.20 -4.90
N LEU A 574 24.59 -0.27 -5.49
CA LEU A 574 23.54 -0.53 -6.50
C LEU A 574 23.99 -0.95 -7.91
N ALA A 575 25.27 -1.30 -8.11
CA ALA A 575 25.73 -1.73 -9.42
C ALA A 575 24.88 -2.91 -9.96
N PRO A 576 24.35 -2.81 -11.20
CA PRO A 576 23.52 -3.87 -11.78
C PRO A 576 24.23 -5.22 -11.79
N GLY A 577 23.57 -6.26 -11.28
CA GLY A 577 24.13 -7.62 -11.20
C GLY A 577 25.09 -7.85 -10.02
N ASP A 578 25.58 -6.79 -9.36
CA ASP A 578 26.44 -6.91 -8.20
C ASP A 578 25.59 -7.01 -6.92
N THR A 579 25.11 -8.22 -6.66
CA THR A 579 24.44 -8.56 -5.40
C THR A 579 25.44 -8.90 -4.30
N GLU A 580 26.67 -9.29 -4.67
CA GLU A 580 27.72 -9.69 -3.73
C GLU A 580 28.19 -8.49 -2.89
N ALA A 581 28.40 -7.32 -3.50
CA ALA A 581 28.79 -6.12 -2.76
C ALA A 581 27.74 -5.72 -1.70
N TYR A 582 26.44 -5.83 -2.04
CA TYR A 582 25.37 -5.56 -1.09
C TYR A 582 25.33 -6.58 0.04
N VAL A 583 25.46 -7.87 -0.28
CA VAL A 583 25.49 -8.94 0.73
C VAL A 583 26.70 -8.78 1.65
N ALA A 584 27.88 -8.50 1.10
CA ALA A 584 29.08 -8.22 1.89
C ALA A 584 28.90 -7.00 2.79
N ALA A 585 28.30 -5.92 2.29
CA ALA A 585 27.96 -4.75 3.10
C ALA A 585 26.95 -5.08 4.21
N ARG A 586 25.99 -5.98 3.97
CA ARG A 586 25.06 -6.46 4.99
C ARG A 586 25.76 -7.26 6.08
N GLU A 587 26.60 -8.21 5.68
CA GLU A 587 27.37 -9.07 6.61
C GLU A 587 28.38 -8.27 7.42
N ALA A 588 28.92 -7.19 6.83
CA ALA A 588 29.79 -6.24 7.51
C ALA A 588 29.04 -5.16 8.29
N ASP A 589 27.71 -5.27 8.43
CA ASP A 589 26.91 -4.31 9.19
C ASP A 589 27.06 -2.86 8.67
N ARG A 590 27.06 -2.68 7.35
CA ARG A 590 27.27 -1.39 6.68
C ARG A 590 26.03 -0.87 5.94
N LEU A 591 24.84 -1.40 6.21
CA LEU A 591 23.60 -0.92 5.57
C LEU A 591 22.91 0.22 6.34
N HIS A 592 23.37 0.54 7.55
CA HIS A 592 22.80 1.58 8.38
C HIS A 592 23.78 2.73 8.54
N GLY A 593 23.32 3.94 8.22
CA GLY A 593 24.04 5.18 8.50
C GLY A 593 23.54 5.81 9.79
N TYR A 594 24.42 6.52 10.50
CA TYR A 594 24.09 7.32 11.67
C TYR A 594 24.65 8.73 11.49
N LEU A 595 23.75 9.72 11.45
CA LEU A 595 24.12 11.13 11.43
C LEU A 595 24.38 11.60 12.86
N LEU A 596 25.66 11.72 13.22
CA LEU A 596 26.12 12.08 14.56
C LEU A 596 26.14 13.61 14.78
N PRO A 597 26.10 14.08 16.04
CA PRO A 597 26.33 15.48 16.37
C PRO A 597 27.58 16.05 15.70
N GLY A 598 27.49 17.28 15.20
CA GLY A 598 28.58 17.92 14.46
C GLY A 598 28.60 17.61 12.96
N GLY A 599 27.68 16.78 12.46
CA GLY A 599 27.55 16.47 11.03
C GLY A 599 28.45 15.34 10.56
N GLY A 600 28.88 14.45 11.45
CA GLY A 600 29.54 13.21 11.09
C GLY A 600 28.56 12.16 10.58
N LEU A 601 29.01 11.27 9.69
CA LEU A 601 28.32 10.06 9.29
C LEU A 601 29.19 8.85 9.66
N VAL A 602 28.59 7.88 10.33
CA VAL A 602 29.18 6.55 10.53
C VAL A 602 28.27 5.49 9.94
N LEU A 603 28.87 4.43 9.40
CA LEU A 603 28.15 3.23 8.97
C LEU A 603 28.27 2.18 10.07
N GLY A 604 27.19 1.47 10.38
CA GLY A 604 27.19 0.54 11.50
C GLY A 604 26.07 -0.48 11.53
N LYS A 605 26.19 -1.38 12.52
CA LYS A 605 25.23 -2.46 12.76
C LYS A 605 23.86 -1.94 13.13
N LEU A 606 22.86 -2.77 12.92
CA LEU A 606 21.50 -2.47 13.37
C LEU A 606 21.37 -2.54 14.89
N GLY A 607 20.49 -1.72 15.47
CA GLY A 607 20.15 -1.79 16.90
C GLY A 607 21.20 -1.18 17.85
N VAL A 608 22.06 -0.29 17.35
CA VAL A 608 22.97 0.50 18.20
C VAL A 608 22.14 1.35 19.16
N LYS A 609 22.42 1.31 20.46
CA LYS A 609 21.62 2.05 21.48
C LYS A 609 22.00 3.53 21.56
N ASN A 610 23.26 3.84 21.31
CA ASN A 610 23.82 5.20 21.29
C ASN A 610 24.94 5.21 20.26
N ALA A 611 24.72 5.88 19.12
CA ALA A 611 25.62 5.82 17.98
C ALA A 611 26.96 6.52 18.24
N THR A 612 26.97 7.62 18.99
CA THR A 612 28.21 8.34 19.34
C THR A 612 29.11 7.47 20.22
N VAL A 613 28.57 6.95 21.32
CA VAL A 613 29.35 6.10 22.25
C VAL A 613 29.84 4.84 21.54
N TRP A 614 28.97 4.22 20.73
CA TRP A 614 29.34 3.04 19.96
C TRP A 614 30.46 3.31 18.96
N ALA A 615 30.42 4.44 18.23
CA ALA A 615 31.47 4.80 17.28
C ALA A 615 32.82 5.07 17.98
N GLU A 616 32.80 5.70 19.17
CA GLU A 616 33.99 5.92 19.99
C GLU A 616 34.56 4.60 20.54
N GLU A 617 33.72 3.72 21.08
CA GLU A 617 34.14 2.44 21.68
C GLU A 617 34.70 1.45 20.65
N GLU A 618 34.15 1.44 19.44
CA GLU A 618 34.57 0.54 18.35
C GLU A 618 35.60 1.21 17.41
N GLU A 619 36.07 2.42 17.74
CA GLU A 619 37.02 3.20 16.94
C GLU A 619 36.57 3.36 15.46
N VAL A 620 35.26 3.51 15.24
CA VAL A 620 34.68 3.65 13.90
C VAL A 620 34.98 5.05 13.38
N GLU A 621 35.56 5.11 12.18
CA GLU A 621 35.88 6.37 11.52
C GLU A 621 34.62 7.21 11.26
N VAL A 622 34.57 8.39 11.89
CA VAL A 622 33.52 9.39 11.67
C VAL A 622 33.85 10.17 10.41
N GLN A 623 33.10 9.90 9.33
CA GLN A 623 33.29 10.60 8.06
C GLN A 623 32.63 11.97 8.12
N THR A 624 33.37 13.01 7.72
CA THR A 624 32.83 14.37 7.61
C THR A 624 32.76 14.78 6.15
N PHE A 625 31.68 15.48 5.80
CA PHE A 625 31.36 15.83 4.43
C PHE A 625 31.22 17.34 4.28
N ASN A 626 31.63 17.87 3.13
CA ASN A 626 31.26 19.22 2.70
C ASN A 626 29.80 19.23 2.23
N ASP A 627 29.27 20.41 1.95
CA ASP A 627 27.82 20.57 1.76
C ASP A 627 27.31 19.83 0.51
N TRP A 628 28.19 19.54 -0.46
CA TRP A 628 27.89 18.73 -1.66
C TRP A 628 28.32 17.25 -1.56
N GLY A 629 28.57 16.75 -0.34
CA GLY A 629 28.81 15.32 -0.08
C GLY A 629 30.16 14.78 -0.54
N GLY A 630 31.14 15.65 -0.77
CA GLY A 630 32.55 15.26 -0.87
C GLY A 630 33.21 15.20 0.52
N PRO A 631 34.30 14.44 0.68
CA PRO A 631 35.04 14.42 1.94
C PRO A 631 35.58 15.82 2.29
N ARG A 632 35.51 16.21 3.57
CA ARG A 632 36.28 17.36 4.10
C ARG A 632 37.70 16.88 4.39
N TYR A 633 38.68 17.46 3.70
CA TYR A 633 40.10 17.20 3.91
C TYR A 633 40.67 18.05 5.05
#